data_AF-A0A962KD60-F1
#
_entry.id   AF-A0A962KD60-F1
#
_cell.length_a   1.000
_cell.length_b   1.000
_cell.length_c   1.000
_cell.angle_alpha   90.00
_cell.angle_beta   90.00
_cell.angle_gamma   90.00
#
_symmetry.space_group_name_H-M   'P 1'
#
loop_
_entity.id
_entity.type
_entity.pdbx_description
1 polymer ?
#
loop_
_entity_poly.entity_id
_entity_poly.type
_entity_poly.pdbx_seq_one_letter_code
_entity_poly.pdbx_strand_id
1 'polypeptide(L)'
;MDITKEVLSILDEVLSLNGRAAAFTHDTPLLGAVPELDSMAVVGVINLMEERFDFFVEDDEIDGATFATVGTLVEFIQGKLG
;
A
#
# COMPACT_ATOMS: atom_id res chain seq x y z
N MET A 1 2.41 -16.62 -1.16
CA MET A 1 2.99 -15.27 -0.98
C MET A 1 2.20 -14.59 0.12
N ASP A 2 2.85 -13.92 1.06
CA ASP A 2 2.15 -13.19 2.13
C ASP A 2 1.96 -11.74 1.69
N ILE A 3 0.83 -11.46 1.04
CA ILE A 3 0.54 -10.16 0.42
C ILE A 3 0.64 -9.03 1.45
N THR A 4 0.15 -9.27 2.67
CA THR A 4 0.24 -8.29 3.75
C THR A 4 1.68 -7.92 4.04
N LYS A 5 2.59 -8.89 4.19
CA LYS A 5 4.01 -8.58 4.44
C LYS A 5 4.66 -7.82 3.31
N GLU A 6 4.33 -8.14 2.06
CA GLU A 6 4.85 -7.41 0.91
C GLU A 6 4.35 -5.96 0.89
N VAL A 7 3.06 -5.73 1.15
CA VAL A 7 2.49 -4.38 1.28
C VAL A 7 3.20 -3.60 2.38
N LEU A 8 3.44 -4.21 3.54
CA LEU A 8 4.16 -3.55 4.63
C LEU A 8 5.60 -3.21 4.24
N SER A 9 6.30 -4.08 3.49
CA SER A 9 7.64 -3.81 2.98
C SER A 9 7.65 -2.62 2.01
N ILE A 10 6.70 -2.59 1.07
CA ILE A 10 6.55 -1.51 0.09
C ILE A 10 6.29 -0.18 0.81
N LEU A 11 5.37 -0.17 1.76
CA LEU A 11 5.08 1.02 2.56
C LEU A 11 6.32 1.48 3.33
N ASP A 12 7.09 0.56 3.92
CA ASP A 12 8.31 0.92 4.64
C ASP A 12 9.36 1.55 3.75
N GLU A 13 9.55 1.00 2.55
CA GLU A 13 10.54 1.44 1.57
C GLU A 13 10.19 2.79 0.95
N VAL A 14 8.97 2.94 0.45
CA VAL A 14 8.53 4.17 -0.22
C VAL A 14 8.45 5.32 0.79
N LEU A 15 7.94 5.06 1.99
CA LEU A 15 7.76 6.08 3.02
C LEU A 15 8.99 6.23 3.92
N SER A 16 10.05 5.45 3.68
CA SER A 16 11.29 5.46 4.48
C SER A 16 11.04 5.35 5.99
N LEU A 17 10.17 4.42 6.38
CA LEU A 17 9.68 4.27 7.76
C LEU A 17 10.63 3.50 8.69
N ASN A 18 11.76 3.02 8.18
CA ASN A 18 12.83 2.36 8.95
C ASN A 18 12.34 1.17 9.79
N GLY A 19 11.48 0.32 9.22
CA GLY A 19 10.90 -0.85 9.83
C GLY A 19 9.62 -0.60 10.64
N ARG A 20 9.14 0.65 10.74
CA ARG A 20 7.90 0.97 11.47
C ARG A 20 6.67 0.34 10.81
N ALA A 21 6.66 0.18 9.48
CA ALA A 21 5.51 -0.45 8.80
C ALA A 21 5.32 -1.92 9.20
N ALA A 22 6.37 -2.61 9.64
CA ALA A 22 6.28 -4.00 10.09
C ALA A 22 5.39 -4.21 11.33
N ALA A 23 5.13 -3.14 12.09
CA ALA A 23 4.21 -3.15 13.23
C ALA A 23 2.76 -2.84 12.83
N PHE A 24 2.49 -2.51 11.56
CA PHE A 24 1.14 -2.22 11.12
C PHE A 24 0.30 -3.50 11.02
N THR A 25 -0.99 -3.33 11.26
CA THR A 25 -2.00 -4.37 11.23
C THR A 25 -3.03 -4.04 10.15
N HIS A 26 -3.91 -4.99 9.84
CA HIS A 26 -4.98 -4.79 8.86
C HIS A 26 -5.82 -3.53 9.14
N ASP A 27 -6.11 -3.27 10.41
CA ASP A 27 -6.94 -2.13 10.84
C ASP A 27 -6.15 -0.82 10.97
N THR A 28 -4.84 -0.83 10.68
CA THR A 28 -3.99 0.37 10.78
C THR A 28 -4.38 1.36 9.68
N PRO A 29 -4.82 2.58 10.05
CA PRO A 29 -5.13 3.61 9.07
C PRO A 29 -3.86 4.11 8.39
N LEU A 30 -3.95 4.40 7.10
CA LEU A 30 -2.84 4.87 6.28
C LEU A 30 -3.01 6.36 5.95
N LEU A 31 -3.94 6.72 5.06
CA LEU A 31 -4.20 8.11 4.72
C LEU A 31 -4.62 8.93 5.96
N GLY A 32 -3.92 10.04 6.18
CA GLY A 32 -4.15 10.94 7.31
C GLY A 32 -3.56 10.49 8.65
N ALA A 33 -3.25 9.20 8.82
CA ALA A 33 -2.59 8.68 10.03
C ALA A 33 -1.07 8.50 9.87
N VAL A 34 -0.60 8.30 8.63
CA VAL A 34 0.81 8.25 8.27
C VAL A 34 1.16 9.57 7.56
N PRO A 35 1.82 10.53 8.26
CA PRO A 35 2.15 11.84 7.69
C PRO A 35 3.03 11.76 6.43
N GLU A 36 3.82 10.70 6.31
CA GLU A 36 4.71 10.44 5.18
C GLU A 36 3.95 10.01 3.92
N LEU A 37 2.74 9.46 4.08
CA LEU A 37 1.89 9.06 2.96
C LEU A 37 1.13 10.29 2.41
N ASP A 38 1.83 11.08 1.60
CA ASP A 38 1.27 12.20 0.86
C ASP A 38 0.80 11.81 -0.56
N SER A 39 0.26 12.77 -1.31
CA SER A 39 -0.24 12.54 -2.68
C SER A 39 0.83 12.04 -3.66
N MET A 40 2.11 12.36 -3.45
CA MET A 40 3.20 11.89 -4.30
C MET A 40 3.71 10.51 -3.87
N ALA A 41 3.72 10.24 -2.57
CA ALA A 41 4.08 8.95 -2.00
C ALA A 41 3.10 7.84 -2.42
N VAL A 42 1.81 8.15 -2.53
CA VAL A 42 0.80 7.22 -3.08
C VAL A 42 1.20 6.70 -4.46
N VAL A 43 1.65 7.59 -5.36
CA VAL A 43 2.14 7.19 -6.70
C VAL A 43 3.35 6.27 -6.59
N GLY A 44 4.27 6.54 -5.67
CA GLY A 44 5.43 5.67 -5.42
C GLY A 44 5.04 4.28 -4.92
N VAL A 45 4.05 4.20 -4.03
CA VAL A 45 3.51 2.93 -3.52
C VAL A 45 2.86 2.13 -4.64
N ILE A 46 2.05 2.77 -5.48
CA ILE A 46 1.40 2.13 -6.63
C ILE A 46 2.44 1.56 -7.59
N ASN A 47 3.42 2.37 -8.02
CA ASN A 47 4.46 1.92 -8.95
C ASN A 47 5.23 0.71 -8.40
N LEU A 48 5.62 0.73 -7.12
CA LEU A 48 6.36 -0.39 -6.53
C LEU A 48 5.47 -1.63 -6.34
N MET A 49 4.17 -1.45 -6.11
CA MET A 49 3.20 -2.55 -6.09
C MET A 49 3.09 -3.20 -7.47
N GLU A 50 2.92 -2.41 -8.53
CA GLU A 50 2.88 -2.92 -9.91
C GLU A 50 4.13 -3.73 -10.25
N GLU A 51 5.32 -3.20 -9.92
CA GLU A 51 6.60 -3.88 -10.14
C GLU A 51 6.74 -5.19 -9.35
N ARG A 52 6.33 -5.21 -8.06
CA ARG A 52 6.51 -6.40 -7.20
C ARG A 52 5.52 -7.51 -7.48
N PHE A 53 4.29 -7.15 -7.79
CA PHE A 53 3.20 -8.09 -7.95
C PHE A 53 2.88 -8.38 -9.43
N ASP A 54 3.59 -7.75 -10.36
CA ASP A 54 3.47 -7.94 -11.81
C ASP A 54 2.02 -7.72 -12.33
N PHE A 55 1.37 -6.67 -11.82
CA PHE A 55 0.05 -6.24 -12.27
C PHE A 55 0.03 -4.74 -12.58
N PHE A 56 -1.05 -4.29 -13.22
CA PHE A 56 -1.26 -2.88 -13.56
C PHE A 56 -2.49 -2.32 -12.82
N VAL A 57 -2.36 -1.08 -12.37
CA VAL A 57 -3.36 -0.29 -11.69
C VAL A 57 -3.81 0.84 -12.60
N GLU A 58 -5.09 0.89 -12.94
CA GLU A 58 -5.63 2.02 -13.70
C GLU A 58 -5.90 3.22 -12.79
N ASP A 59 -5.76 4.44 -13.33
CA ASP A 59 -5.95 5.70 -12.59
C ASP A 59 -7.36 5.84 -11.97
N ASP A 60 -8.36 5.17 -12.54
CA ASP A 60 -9.75 5.18 -12.06
C ASP A 60 -10.05 4.12 -10.99
N GLU A 61 -9.17 3.13 -10.81
CA GLU A 61 -9.29 2.08 -9.79
C GLU A 61 -8.74 2.52 -8.43
N ILE A 62 -7.95 3.58 -8.40
CA ILE A 62 -7.36 4.13 -7.18
C ILE A 62 -8.19 5.29 -6.68
N ASP A 63 -8.73 5.11 -5.48
CA ASP A 63 -9.33 6.19 -4.71
C ASP A 63 -8.69 6.31 -3.32
N GLY A 64 -9.12 7.33 -2.57
CA GLY A 64 -8.69 7.50 -1.18
C GLY A 64 -9.20 6.42 -0.23
N ALA A 65 -10.16 5.58 -0.64
CA ALA A 65 -10.66 4.48 0.18
C ALA A 65 -9.74 3.26 0.11
N THR A 66 -9.11 2.99 -1.05
CA THR A 66 -8.09 1.94 -1.19
C THR A 66 -6.94 2.14 -0.21
N PHE A 67 -6.50 3.39 -0.03
CA PHE A 67 -5.45 3.78 0.92
C PHE A 67 -5.97 4.19 2.31
N ALA A 68 -7.20 3.82 2.68
CA ALA A 68 -7.74 4.14 4.00
C ALA A 68 -7.01 3.36 5.10
N THR A 69 -6.75 2.06 4.89
CA THR A 69 -6.11 1.15 5.84
C THR A 69 -5.16 0.19 5.14
N VAL A 70 -4.28 -0.48 5.89
CA VAL A 70 -3.47 -1.58 5.34
C VAL A 70 -4.37 -2.68 4.78
N GLY A 71 -5.49 -2.95 5.45
CA GLY A 71 -6.42 -3.98 5.03
C GLY A 71 -7.05 -3.74 3.68
N THR A 72 -7.60 -2.54 3.48
CA THR A 72 -8.19 -2.15 2.18
C THR A 72 -7.18 -2.24 1.05
N LEU A 73 -5.91 -1.88 1.31
CA LEU A 73 -4.84 -1.98 0.32
C LEU A 73 -4.48 -3.44 -0.01
N VAL A 74 -4.43 -4.31 1.00
CA VAL A 74 -4.19 -5.75 0.82
C VAL A 74 -5.34 -6.41 0.06
N GLU A 75 -6.59 -6.09 0.40
CA GLU A 75 -7.79 -6.60 -0.27
C GLU A 75 -7.81 -6.19 -1.75
N PHE A 76 -7.42 -4.94 -2.06
CA PHE A 76 -7.30 -4.47 -3.44
C PHE A 76 -6.31 -5.31 -4.25
N ILE A 77 -5.11 -5.56 -3.71
CA ILE A 77 -4.08 -6.38 -4.38
C ILE A 77 -4.55 -7.83 -4.53
N GLN A 78 -5.18 -8.38 -3.49
CA GLN A 78 -5.76 -9.72 -3.55
C GLN A 78 -6.80 -9.84 -4.67
N GLY A 79 -7.62 -8.80 -4.88
CA GLY A 79 -8.56 -8.75 -5.99
C GLY A 79 -7.90 -8.72 -7.37
N LYS A 80 -6.72 -8.08 -7.49
CA LYS A 80 -5.94 -8.02 -8.73
C LYS A 80 -5.22 -9.33 -9.07
N LEU A 81 -4.78 -10.07 -8.06
CA LEU A 81 -4.06 -11.34 -8.21
C LEU A 81 -4.98 -12.57 -8.36
N GLY A 82 -6.30 -12.37 -8.22
CA GLY A 82 -7.34 -13.40 -8.23
C GLY A 82 -7.86 -13.77 -9.62
#